data_AF-A0A7R9XTV6-F1
#
_entry.id   AF-A0A7R9XTV6-F1
#
_cell.length_a   1.000
_cell.length_b   1.000
_cell.length_c   1.000
_cell.angle_alpha   90.00
_cell.angle_beta   90.00
_cell.angle_gamma   90.00
#
_symmetry.space_group_name_H-M   'P 1'
#
loop_
_entity.id
_entity.type
_entity.pdbx_description
1 polymer ?
#
loop_
_entity_poly.entity_id
_entity_poly.type
_entity_poly.pdbx_seq_one_letter_code
_entity_poly.pdbx_strand_id
1 'polypeptide(L)'
;LKVLDVGLREDFGFKHLLWVYSGRRGIHCWISDERARKLSDEARSAVAEYFAVVKGEGQGRRVLSSTPMHPSVKRAYDGVLKQYWIESYLPTQRILEDETKLEQLLNLIPDENIREDLASEFATSSLNSVDRWGVIERRVQDSLKKNNYKLTGA
;
A
#
# COMPACT_ATOMS: atom_id res chain seq x y z
N LEU A 1 10.75 6.66 -3.44
CA LEU A 1 11.08 7.57 -4.56
C LEU A 1 10.10 7.41 -5.72
N LYS A 2 10.06 6.25 -6.41
CA LYS A 2 9.24 6.03 -7.62
C LYS A 2 7.79 6.57 -7.57
N VAL A 3 7.03 6.19 -6.54
CA VAL A 3 5.62 6.63 -6.38
C VAL A 3 5.50 8.15 -6.23
N LEU A 4 6.33 8.74 -5.37
CA LEU A 4 6.28 10.19 -5.08
C LEU A 4 6.77 11.02 -6.27
N ASP A 5 7.84 10.59 -6.95
CA ASP A 5 8.40 11.32 -8.10
C ASP A 5 7.37 11.42 -9.23
N VAL A 6 6.71 10.30 -9.56
CA VAL A 6 5.63 10.26 -10.55
C VAL A 6 4.49 11.19 -10.16
N GLY A 7 3.97 11.13 -8.93
CA GLY A 7 2.86 12.00 -8.56
C GLY A 7 3.22 13.50 -8.52
N LEU A 8 4.41 13.85 -8.03
CA LEU A 8 4.88 15.24 -8.04
C LEU A 8 5.05 15.80 -9.46
N ARG A 9 5.46 14.95 -10.41
CA ARG A 9 5.64 15.35 -11.81
C ARG A 9 4.35 15.33 -12.61
N GLU A 10 3.61 14.23 -12.58
CA GLU A 10 2.43 14.00 -13.42
C GLU A 10 1.17 14.67 -12.86
N ASP A 11 0.95 14.60 -11.55
CA ASP A 11 -0.28 15.12 -10.95
C ASP A 11 -0.14 16.61 -10.61
N PHE A 12 1.00 16.99 -10.05
CA PHE A 12 1.25 18.38 -9.66
C PHE A 12 1.95 19.19 -10.74
N GLY A 13 2.68 18.58 -11.68
CA GLY A 13 3.41 19.28 -12.75
C GLY A 13 4.77 19.85 -12.34
N PHE A 14 5.36 19.42 -11.22
CA PHE A 14 6.65 19.96 -10.75
C PHE A 14 7.79 19.40 -11.60
N LYS A 15 8.76 20.24 -11.94
CA LYS A 15 9.85 19.89 -12.86
C LYS A 15 11.19 19.75 -12.15
N HIS A 16 11.48 20.63 -11.21
CA HIS A 16 12.78 20.76 -10.56
C HIS A 16 12.78 20.08 -9.19
N LEU A 17 12.90 18.75 -9.20
CA LEU A 17 12.97 17.91 -8.01
C LEU A 17 14.42 17.48 -7.75
N LEU A 18 14.90 17.66 -6.53
CA LEU A 18 16.19 17.16 -6.04
C LEU A 18 15.96 16.18 -4.89
N TRP A 19 16.30 14.92 -5.11
CA TRP A 19 16.28 13.87 -4.09
C TRP A 19 17.65 13.74 -3.43
N VAL A 20 17.70 13.83 -2.10
CA VAL A 20 18.95 13.82 -1.32
C VAL A 20 18.88 12.72 -0.27
N TYR A 21 19.94 11.92 -0.16
CA TYR A 21 20.08 10.96 0.94
C TYR A 21 20.22 11.70 2.28
N SER A 22 19.48 11.30 3.30
CA SER A 22 19.50 11.99 4.60
C SER A 22 20.77 11.74 5.43
N GLY A 23 21.69 10.90 4.96
CA GLY A 23 22.89 10.50 5.68
C GLY A 23 22.71 9.27 6.58
N ARG A 24 21.47 8.73 6.70
CA ARG A 24 21.23 7.48 7.44
C ARG A 24 20.10 6.61 6.89
N ARG A 25 18.84 6.92 7.23
CA ARG A 25 17.68 6.01 7.02
C ARG A 25 16.56 6.64 6.18
N GLY A 26 16.85 7.68 5.43
CA GLY A 26 15.81 8.39 4.70
C GLY A 26 16.31 9.12 3.47
N ILE A 27 15.36 9.73 2.78
CA ILE A 27 15.57 10.58 1.62
C ILE A 27 14.74 11.84 1.79
N HIS A 28 15.26 12.98 1.36
CA HIS A 28 14.55 14.26 1.30
C HIS A 28 14.27 14.59 -0.16
N CYS A 29 13.16 15.27 -0.44
CA CYS A 29 12.86 15.83 -1.75
C CYS A 29 12.75 17.35 -1.63
N TRP A 30 13.52 18.07 -2.45
CA TRP A 30 13.45 19.52 -2.58
C TRP A 30 12.85 19.88 -3.93
N ILE A 31 11.82 20.73 -3.92
CA ILE A 31 11.14 21.19 -5.14
C ILE A 31 11.45 22.67 -5.34
N SER A 32 12.12 23.01 -6.45
CA SER A 32 12.63 24.36 -6.71
C SER A 32 11.86 25.14 -7.78
N ASP A 33 10.77 24.57 -8.30
CA ASP A 33 9.83 25.30 -9.17
C ASP A 33 9.36 26.59 -8.49
N GLU A 34 9.30 27.70 -9.24
CA GLU A 34 8.92 29.00 -8.70
C GLU A 34 7.55 28.96 -7.99
N ARG A 35 6.57 28.31 -8.61
CA ARG A 35 5.23 28.14 -8.02
C ARG A 35 5.23 27.27 -6.76
N ALA A 36 6.13 26.29 -6.65
CA ALA A 36 6.25 25.45 -5.46
C ALA A 36 6.75 26.28 -4.27
N ARG A 37 7.74 27.15 -4.50
CA ARG A 37 8.30 28.05 -3.47
C ARG A 37 7.27 29.07 -2.97
N LYS A 38 6.32 29.46 -3.83
CA LYS A 38 5.25 30.44 -3.53
C LYS A 38 3.97 29.83 -2.95
N LEU A 39 3.89 28.51 -2.73
CA LEU A 39 2.73 27.88 -2.11
C LEU A 39 2.49 28.41 -0.68
N SER A 40 1.23 28.59 -0.30
CA SER A 40 0.85 28.82 1.10
C SER A 40 0.99 27.54 1.92
N ASP A 41 0.89 27.65 3.24
CA ASP A 41 0.95 26.50 4.13
C ASP A 41 -0.24 25.55 3.94
N GLU A 42 -1.42 26.09 3.63
CA GLU A 42 -2.61 25.30 3.28
C GLU A 42 -2.38 24.50 2.01
N ALA A 43 -1.80 25.13 0.98
CA ALA A 43 -1.52 24.45 -0.28
C ALA A 43 -0.42 23.38 -0.11
N ARG A 44 0.61 23.65 0.69
CA ARG A 44 1.64 22.64 1.04
C ARG A 44 1.03 21.45 1.78
N SER A 45 0.13 21.72 2.72
CA SER A 45 -0.58 20.69 3.49
C SER A 45 -1.46 19.84 2.58
N ALA A 46 -2.19 20.44 1.64
CA ALA A 46 -3.00 19.72 0.65
C ALA A 46 -2.15 18.81 -0.25
N VAL A 47 -0.96 19.26 -0.68
CA VAL A 47 -0.01 18.41 -1.43
C VAL A 47 0.45 17.22 -0.59
N ALA A 48 0.76 17.43 0.69
CA ALA A 48 1.17 16.34 1.59
C ALA A 48 0.03 15.34 1.82
N GLU A 49 -1.19 15.84 2.06
CA GLU A 49 -2.39 15.03 2.27
C GLU A 49 -2.76 14.19 1.05
N TYR A 50 -2.53 14.71 -0.17
CA TYR A 50 -2.74 13.97 -1.41
C TYR A 50 -1.95 12.65 -1.44
N PHE A 51 -0.74 12.62 -0.90
CA PHE A 51 0.09 11.41 -0.81
C PHE A 51 -0.17 10.59 0.47
N ALA A 52 -0.91 11.13 1.44
CA ALA A 52 -1.21 10.48 2.70
C ALA A 52 -2.40 9.51 2.58
N VAL A 53 -2.20 8.40 1.86
CA VAL A 53 -3.20 7.33 1.66
C VAL A 53 -3.47 6.47 2.89
N VAL A 54 -2.59 6.51 3.89
CA VAL A 54 -2.78 5.76 5.13
C VAL A 54 -2.99 6.75 6.26
N LYS A 55 -4.15 6.68 6.91
CA LYS A 55 -4.51 7.55 8.04
C LYS A 55 -4.61 6.76 9.34
N GLY A 56 -4.37 7.43 10.47
CA GLY A 56 -4.39 6.84 11.80
C GLY A 56 -3.04 6.28 12.26
N GLU A 57 -2.91 6.08 13.57
CA GLU A 57 -1.71 5.56 14.23
C GLU A 57 -2.03 4.27 15.01
N GLY A 58 -1.02 3.43 15.23
CA GLY A 58 -1.16 2.18 15.99
C GLY A 58 -2.24 1.26 15.42
N GLN A 59 -3.16 0.84 16.30
CA GLN A 59 -4.29 -0.06 15.95
C GLN A 59 -5.40 0.62 15.12
N GLY A 60 -5.38 1.95 14.99
CA GLY A 60 -6.36 2.72 14.20
C GLY A 60 -5.96 2.96 12.75
N ARG A 61 -4.84 2.38 12.30
CA ARG A 61 -4.28 2.61 10.96
C ARG A 61 -5.18 2.00 9.88
N ARG A 62 -5.76 2.85 9.03
CA ARG A 62 -6.60 2.44 7.91
C ARG A 62 -6.05 2.99 6.60
N VAL A 63 -6.06 2.14 5.57
CA VAL A 63 -5.81 2.58 4.20
C VAL A 63 -7.08 3.23 3.69
N LEU A 64 -6.99 4.48 3.22
CA LEU A 64 -8.08 5.13 2.50
C LEU A 64 -8.25 4.41 1.17
N SER A 65 -9.17 3.46 1.14
CA SER A 65 -9.50 2.67 -0.05
C SER A 65 -10.89 3.06 -0.53
N SER A 66 -10.96 3.99 -1.48
CA SER A 66 -12.20 4.28 -2.20
C SER A 66 -12.45 3.20 -3.26
N THR A 67 -13.72 2.89 -3.53
CA THR A 67 -14.12 2.10 -4.70
C THR A 67 -15.04 2.96 -5.59
N PRO A 68 -14.61 3.37 -6.79
CA PRO A 68 -13.32 3.04 -7.44
C PRO A 68 -12.11 3.70 -6.75
N MET A 69 -10.94 3.08 -6.90
CA MET A 69 -9.68 3.63 -6.37
C MET A 69 -9.33 4.95 -7.07
N HIS A 70 -8.85 5.93 -6.31
CA HIS A 70 -8.34 7.18 -6.88
C HIS A 70 -7.19 6.89 -7.87
N PRO A 71 -7.11 7.60 -9.02
CA PRO A 71 -6.13 7.31 -10.07
C PRO A 71 -4.67 7.27 -9.59
N SER A 72 -4.26 8.16 -8.69
CA SER A 72 -2.90 8.16 -8.15
C SER A 72 -2.56 6.90 -7.35
N VAL A 73 -3.54 6.38 -6.59
CA VAL A 73 -3.39 5.16 -5.78
C VAL A 73 -3.34 3.95 -6.69
N LYS A 74 -4.22 3.90 -7.70
CA LYS A 74 -4.21 2.84 -8.70
C LYS A 74 -2.88 2.78 -9.46
N ARG A 75 -2.38 3.93 -9.93
CA ARG A 75 -1.08 4.03 -10.62
C ARG A 75 0.07 3.59 -9.72
N ALA A 76 0.07 3.98 -8.45
CA ALA A 76 1.09 3.55 -7.49
C ALA A 76 1.04 2.03 -7.26
N TYR A 77 -0.16 1.47 -7.08
CA TYR A 77 -0.38 0.04 -6.86
C TYR A 77 0.04 -0.80 -8.07
N ASP A 78 -0.54 -0.52 -9.24
CA ASP A 78 -0.34 -1.31 -10.46
C ASP A 78 1.05 -1.11 -11.06
N GLY A 79 1.53 0.14 -11.09
CA GLY A 79 2.77 0.49 -11.79
C GLY A 79 4.05 0.32 -10.97
N VAL A 80 3.95 0.18 -9.64
CA VAL A 80 5.13 0.10 -8.77
C VAL A 80 4.94 -0.95 -7.68
N LEU A 81 3.98 -0.76 -6.77
CA LEU A 81 3.97 -1.48 -5.49
C LEU A 81 3.75 -2.98 -5.66
N LYS A 82 2.82 -3.40 -6.54
CA LYS A 82 2.48 -4.81 -6.74
C LYS A 82 3.69 -5.64 -7.16
N GLN A 83 4.48 -5.14 -8.12
CA GLN A 83 5.67 -5.84 -8.59
C GLN A 83 6.73 -5.96 -7.49
N TYR A 84 7.05 -4.85 -6.81
CA TYR A 84 8.02 -4.86 -5.72
C TYR A 84 7.60 -5.76 -4.56
N TRP A 85 6.30 -5.82 -4.27
CA TRP A 85 5.75 -6.69 -3.26
C TRP A 85 6.04 -8.16 -3.55
N ILE A 86 5.71 -8.62 -4.77
CA ILE A 86 5.83 -10.02 -5.18
C ILE A 86 7.29 -10.41 -5.39
N GLU A 87 8.05 -9.60 -6.13
CA GLU A 87 9.39 -9.98 -6.61
C GLU A 87 10.50 -9.75 -5.57
N SER A 88 10.30 -8.82 -4.63
CA SER A 88 11.38 -8.40 -3.73
C SER A 88 10.98 -8.44 -2.27
N TYR A 89 9.86 -7.82 -1.90
CA TYR A 89 9.53 -7.60 -0.50
C TYR A 89 9.11 -8.90 0.19
N LEU A 90 8.14 -9.64 -0.36
CA LEU A 90 7.68 -10.91 0.21
C LEU A 90 8.80 -11.95 0.34
N PRO A 91 9.61 -12.24 -0.70
CA PRO A 91 10.69 -13.21 -0.61
C PRO A 91 11.76 -12.81 0.41
N THR A 92 12.12 -11.51 0.46
CA THR A 92 13.23 -11.04 1.30
C THR A 92 12.81 -10.92 2.77
N GLN A 93 11.62 -10.36 3.02
CA GLN A 93 11.19 -10.03 4.38
C GLN A 93 10.51 -11.20 5.09
N ARG A 94 10.01 -12.19 4.33
CA ARG A 94 9.38 -13.41 4.86
C ARG A 94 8.29 -13.13 5.91
N ILE A 95 7.56 -12.04 5.71
CA ILE A 95 6.66 -11.49 6.74
C ILE A 95 5.45 -12.37 7.06
N LEU A 96 5.05 -13.28 6.16
CA LEU A 96 3.89 -14.15 6.39
C LEU A 96 4.28 -15.47 7.07
N GLU A 97 5.57 -15.66 7.36
CA GLU A 97 6.07 -16.80 8.14
C GLU A 97 6.10 -16.48 9.64
N ASP A 98 5.99 -15.19 9.99
CA ASP A 98 5.79 -14.72 11.36
C ASP A 98 4.28 -14.80 11.70
N GLU A 99 3.95 -15.57 12.74
CA GLU A 99 2.56 -15.85 13.12
C GLU A 99 1.81 -14.57 13.51
N THR A 100 2.45 -13.64 14.22
CA THR A 100 1.84 -12.38 14.65
C THR A 100 1.52 -11.48 13.45
N LYS A 101 2.44 -11.37 12.49
CA LYS A 101 2.21 -10.57 11.27
C LYS A 101 1.19 -11.22 10.35
N LEU A 102 1.19 -12.55 10.27
CA LEU A 102 0.19 -13.30 9.52
C LEU A 102 -1.21 -13.03 10.08
N GLU A 103 -1.39 -13.14 11.40
CA GLU A 103 -2.66 -12.86 12.06
C GLU A 103 -3.13 -11.42 11.79
N GLN A 104 -2.23 -10.44 11.92
CA GLN A 104 -2.53 -9.03 11.61
C GLN A 104 -3.01 -8.85 10.16
N LEU A 105 -2.42 -9.56 9.21
CA LEU A 105 -2.81 -9.51 7.81
C LEU A 105 -4.14 -10.22 7.56
N LEU A 106 -4.37 -11.38 8.16
CA LEU A 106 -5.63 -12.11 8.04
C LEU A 106 -6.81 -11.31 8.62
N ASN A 107 -6.58 -10.50 9.65
CA ASN A 107 -7.57 -9.57 10.20
C ASN A 107 -7.97 -8.44 9.25
N LEU A 108 -7.22 -8.22 8.16
CA LEU A 108 -7.61 -7.29 7.09
C LEU A 108 -8.65 -7.91 6.13
N ILE A 109 -8.85 -9.22 6.18
CA ILE A 109 -9.84 -9.93 5.35
C ILE A 109 -11.22 -9.79 6.04
N PRO A 110 -12.22 -9.19 5.37
CA PRO A 110 -13.54 -8.99 5.97
C PRO A 110 -14.31 -10.29 6.24
N ASP A 111 -14.08 -11.31 5.40
CA ASP A 111 -14.77 -12.60 5.48
C ASP A 111 -14.13 -13.48 6.56
N GLU A 112 -14.87 -13.70 7.64
CA GLU A 112 -14.44 -14.50 8.79
C GLU A 112 -14.18 -15.97 8.45
N ASN A 113 -15.01 -16.57 7.59
CA ASN A 113 -14.83 -17.96 7.18
C ASN A 113 -13.50 -18.12 6.43
N ILE A 114 -13.18 -17.18 5.53
CA ILE A 114 -11.90 -17.18 4.82
C ILE A 114 -10.73 -17.04 5.79
N ARG A 115 -10.86 -16.17 6.78
CA ARG A 115 -9.83 -15.94 7.80
C ARG A 115 -9.56 -17.21 8.61
N GLU A 116 -10.59 -17.87 9.12
CA GLU A 116 -10.47 -19.10 9.92
C GLU A 116 -9.89 -20.27 9.11
N ASP A 117 -10.34 -20.43 7.87
CA ASP A 117 -9.83 -21.46 6.96
C ASP A 117 -8.33 -21.26 6.68
N LEU A 118 -7.93 -20.03 6.35
CA LEU A 118 -6.53 -19.71 6.08
C LEU A 118 -5.65 -19.88 7.32
N ALA A 119 -6.14 -19.47 8.50
CA ALA A 119 -5.41 -19.66 9.75
C ALA A 119 -5.15 -21.14 10.03
N SER A 120 -6.18 -21.98 9.85
CA SER A 120 -6.09 -23.43 10.04
C SER A 120 -5.15 -24.10 9.03
N GLU A 121 -5.22 -23.70 7.75
CA GLU A 121 -4.33 -24.19 6.70
C GLU A 121 -2.87 -23.81 6.99
N PHE A 122 -2.60 -22.55 7.34
CA PHE A 122 -1.23 -22.09 7.56
C PHE A 122 -0.60 -22.59 8.86
N ALA A 123 -1.39 -22.95 9.87
CA ALA A 123 -0.90 -23.58 11.09
C ALA A 123 -0.27 -24.96 10.85
N THR A 124 -0.69 -25.66 9.80
CA THR A 124 -0.18 -27.01 9.46
C THR A 124 0.74 -27.03 8.24
N SER A 125 0.84 -25.90 7.51
CA SER A 125 1.63 -25.81 6.28
C SER A 125 3.07 -25.36 6.51
N SER A 126 4.00 -25.91 5.70
CA SER A 126 5.38 -25.43 5.58
C SER A 126 5.56 -24.38 4.47
N LEU A 127 4.48 -23.75 4.01
CA LEU A 127 4.52 -22.77 2.93
C LEU A 127 5.31 -21.52 3.35
N ASN A 128 6.13 -21.01 2.42
CA ASN A 128 6.84 -19.75 2.60
C ASN A 128 5.91 -18.54 2.36
N SER A 129 6.41 -17.33 2.60
CA SER A 129 5.60 -16.11 2.45
C SER A 129 5.04 -15.87 1.05
N VAL A 130 5.75 -16.28 0.00
CA VAL A 130 5.28 -16.11 -1.39
C VAL A 130 4.11 -17.04 -1.67
N ASP A 131 4.23 -18.30 -1.27
CA ASP A 131 3.20 -19.31 -1.47
C ASP A 131 1.94 -19.01 -0.63
N ARG A 132 2.12 -18.62 0.64
CA ARG A 132 1.02 -18.17 1.52
C ARG A 132 0.25 -17.01 0.89
N TRP A 133 0.96 -16.01 0.34
CA TRP A 133 0.30 -14.89 -0.34
C TRP A 133 -0.52 -15.34 -1.56
N GLY A 134 0.01 -16.28 -2.35
CA GLY A 134 -0.72 -16.83 -3.50
C GLY A 134 -2.00 -17.57 -3.10
N VAL A 135 -2.00 -18.28 -1.97
CA VAL A 135 -3.21 -18.91 -1.42
C VAL A 135 -4.24 -17.85 -0.98
N ILE A 136 -3.79 -16.82 -0.24
CA ILE A 136 -4.65 -15.72 0.21
C ILE A 136 -5.29 -15.01 -0.99
N GLU A 137 -4.48 -14.60 -1.98
CA GLU A 137 -4.98 -13.89 -3.16
C GLU A 137 -6.03 -14.72 -3.89
N ARG A 138 -5.77 -16.01 -4.11
CA ARG A 138 -6.74 -16.91 -4.77
C ARG A 138 -8.06 -16.99 -3.99
N ARG A 139 -8.00 -17.24 -2.68
CA ARG A 139 -9.20 -17.44 -1.85
C ARG A 139 -10.05 -16.19 -1.76
N VAL A 140 -9.41 -15.02 -1.63
CA VAL A 140 -10.11 -13.72 -1.63
C VAL A 140 -10.72 -13.43 -3.01
N GLN A 141 -9.99 -13.65 -4.11
CA GLN A 141 -10.53 -13.45 -5.46
C GLN A 141 -11.71 -14.37 -5.77
N ASP A 142 -11.66 -15.63 -5.33
CA ASP A 142 -12.75 -16.57 -5.53
C ASP A 142 -13.99 -16.19 -4.71
N SER A 143 -13.80 -15.69 -3.48
CA SER A 143 -14.92 -15.15 -2.69
C SER A 143 -15.55 -13.92 -3.36
N LEU A 144 -14.74 -12.98 -3.83
CA LEU A 144 -15.25 -11.79 -4.53
C LEU A 144 -16.09 -12.16 -5.78
N LYS A 145 -15.67 -13.20 -6.53
CA LYS A 145 -16.42 -13.72 -7.68
C LYS A 145 -17.71 -14.42 -7.29
N LYS A 146 -17.72 -15.19 -6.20
CA LYS A 146 -18.90 -15.93 -5.71
C LYS A 146 -19.94 -15.01 -5.09
N ASN A 147 -19.51 -13.96 -4.40
CA ASN A 147 -20.38 -13.12 -3.57
C ASN A 147 -21.00 -11.92 -4.31
N ASN A 148 -20.57 -11.55 -5.52
CA ASN A 148 -21.13 -10.41 -6.26
C ASN A 148 -21.18 -9.08 -5.44
N TYR A 149 -20.30 -8.90 -4.43
CA TYR A 149 -20.31 -7.72 -3.57
C TYR A 149 -19.64 -6.53 -4.27
N LYS A 150 -20.42 -5.46 -4.47
CA LYS A 150 -19.90 -4.09 -4.59
C LYS A 150 -19.26 -3.75 -3.24
N LEU A 151 -17.95 -3.49 -3.21
CA LEU A 151 -17.25 -2.99 -2.03
C LEU A 151 -17.90 -1.66 -1.61
N THR A 152 -18.75 -1.69 -0.60
CA THR A 152 -19.20 -0.48 0.10
C THR A 152 -18.03 0.03 0.91
N GLY A 153 -17.45 1.14 0.48
CA GLY A 153 -16.41 1.85 1.21
C GLY A 153 -16.94 2.30 2.58
N ALA A 154 -16.11 2.12 3.60
CA ALA A 154 -16.22 2.83 4.86
C ALA A 154 -15.61 4.24 4.72
#